data_AF-A0A1G5Y8H2-F1
#
_entry.id   AF-A0A1G5Y8H2-F1
#
_cell.length_a   1.000
_cell.length_b   1.000
_cell.length_c   1.000
_cell.angle_alpha   90.00
_cell.angle_beta   90.00
_cell.angle_gamma   90.00
#
_symmetry.space_group_name_H-M   'P 1'
#
loop_
_entity.id
_entity.type
_entity.pdbx_description
1 polymer ?
#
loop_
_entity_poly.entity_id
_entity_poly.type
_entity_poly.pdbx_seq_one_letter_code
_entity_poly.pdbx_strand_id
1 'polypeptide(L)'
;MANLIIDTTKIKVYERLEFLAEATGKDAGFADKLWQSLLDHEDLYWEFVHYLQTGNIKDGIKFHGYSLIDLYVHRIDCYNIINDTGKNTAACNKESMVLETFMAMAELMADPEGYIKRMNEGRGMDKL
;
A
#
# COMPACT_ATOMS: atom_id res chain seq x y z
N MET A 1 22.60 -17.95 14.05
CA MET A 1 22.57 -16.64 14.73
C MET A 1 22.01 -15.53 13.81
N ALA A 2 21.09 -15.84 12.88
CA ALA A 2 20.49 -14.84 11.98
C ALA A 2 19.10 -14.34 12.44
N ASN A 3 18.36 -15.15 13.21
CA ASN A 3 17.00 -14.78 13.66
C ASN A 3 16.96 -13.51 14.52
N LEU A 4 17.88 -13.34 15.46
CA LEU A 4 17.90 -12.16 16.36
C LEU A 4 18.04 -10.81 15.61
N ILE A 5 18.74 -10.79 14.48
CA ILE A 5 18.90 -9.57 13.66
C ILE A 5 17.62 -9.31 12.85
N ILE A 6 17.00 -10.37 12.34
CA ILE A 6 15.73 -10.30 11.58
C ILE A 6 14.60 -9.79 12.49
N ASP A 7 14.51 -10.27 13.73
CA ASP A 7 13.50 -9.83 14.70
C ASP A 7 13.63 -8.34 15.03
N THR A 8 14.86 -7.85 15.23
CA THR A 8 15.09 -6.42 15.54
C THR A 8 14.74 -5.52 14.35
N THR A 9 15.02 -5.95 13.11
CA THR A 9 14.63 -5.21 11.92
C THR A 9 13.13 -5.20 11.73
N LYS A 10 12.44 -6.33 11.94
CA LYS A 10 10.98 -6.43 11.83
C LYS A 10 10.26 -5.51 12.82
N ILE A 11 10.73 -5.46 14.07
CA ILE A 11 10.19 -4.55 15.09
C ILE A 11 10.29 -3.09 14.62
N LYS A 12 11.46 -2.67 14.13
CA LYS A 12 11.66 -1.29 13.62
C LYS A 12 10.82 -0.95 12.40
N VAL A 13 10.56 -1.93 11.54
CA VAL A 13 9.70 -1.76 10.36
C VAL A 13 8.25 -1.61 10.78
N TYR A 14 7.79 -2.39 11.75
CA TYR A 14 6.45 -2.28 12.32
C TYR A 14 6.25 -0.94 13.04
N GLU A 15 7.18 -0.52 13.91
CA GLU A 15 7.12 0.80 14.56
C GLU A 15 7.06 1.96 13.54
N ARG A 16 7.83 1.85 12.46
CA ARG A 16 7.79 2.80 11.33
C ARG A 16 6.43 2.80 10.64
N LEU A 17 5.86 1.62 10.41
CA LEU A 17 4.56 1.47 9.78
C LEU A 17 3.45 2.09 10.65
N GLU A 18 3.45 1.83 11.95
CA GLU A 18 2.51 2.44 12.90
C GLU A 18 2.64 3.96 12.90
N PHE A 19 3.87 4.48 12.95
CA PHE A 19 4.11 5.92 12.89
C PHE A 19 3.59 6.55 11.59
N LEU A 20 3.79 5.89 10.45
CA LEU A 20 3.26 6.36 9.16
C LEU A 20 1.73 6.26 9.10
N ALA A 21 1.13 5.20 9.66
CA ALA A 21 -0.31 5.06 9.74
C ALA A 21 -0.94 6.19 10.59
N GLU A 22 -0.35 6.48 11.75
CA GLU A 22 -0.79 7.57 12.62
C GLU A 22 -0.62 8.94 11.93
N ALA A 23 0.54 9.19 11.31
CA ALA A 23 0.83 10.43 10.59
C ALA A 23 -0.10 10.65 9.37
N THR A 24 -0.65 9.57 8.82
CA THR A 24 -1.60 9.61 7.70
C THR A 24 -3.06 9.59 8.17
N GLY A 25 -3.31 9.54 9.49
CA GLY A 25 -4.65 9.46 10.07
C GLY A 25 -5.36 8.14 9.78
N LYS A 26 -4.62 7.08 9.47
CA LYS A 26 -5.16 5.73 9.25
C LYS A 26 -5.33 5.00 10.58
N ASP A 27 -6.36 4.16 10.63
CA ASP A 27 -6.70 3.37 11.82
C ASP A 27 -5.59 2.33 12.14
N ALA A 28 -5.41 2.01 13.43
CA ALA A 28 -4.44 1.00 13.86
C ALA A 28 -4.66 -0.37 13.19
N GLY A 29 -5.93 -0.73 12.93
CA GLY A 29 -6.27 -1.96 12.21
C GLY A 29 -5.78 -2.00 10.76
N PHE A 30 -5.51 -0.84 10.14
CA PHE A 30 -4.88 -0.77 8.82
C PHE A 30 -3.41 -1.21 8.89
N ALA A 31 -2.66 -0.70 9.87
CA ALA A 31 -1.24 -1.04 10.06
C ALA A 31 -1.08 -2.53 10.36
N ASP A 32 -1.91 -3.10 11.25
CA ASP A 32 -1.88 -4.52 11.56
C ASP A 32 -2.22 -5.40 10.36
N LYS A 33 -3.27 -5.06 9.61
CA LYS A 33 -3.65 -5.82 8.40
C LYS A 33 -2.54 -5.82 7.35
N LEU A 34 -1.91 -4.66 7.14
CA LEU A 34 -0.80 -4.53 6.21
C LEU A 34 0.41 -5.34 6.71
N TRP A 35 0.71 -5.25 8.01
CA TRP A 35 1.82 -5.99 8.62
C TRP A 35 1.66 -7.50 8.49
N GLN A 36 0.48 -8.06 8.76
CA GLN A 36 0.20 -9.49 8.56
C GLN A 36 0.46 -9.88 7.10
N SER A 37 -0.04 -9.08 6.15
CA SER A 37 0.14 -9.36 4.72
C SER A 37 1.62 -9.28 4.29
N LEU A 38 2.41 -8.38 4.89
CA LEU A 38 3.85 -8.31 4.66
C LEU A 38 4.56 -9.56 5.22
N LEU A 39 4.12 -10.09 6.37
CA LEU A 39 4.69 -11.31 6.94
C LEU A 39 4.34 -12.56 6.12
N ASP A 40 3.14 -12.60 5.53
CA ASP A 40 2.71 -13.68 4.63
C ASP A 40 3.43 -13.65 3.27
N HIS A 41 3.77 -12.45 2.78
CA HIS A 41 4.41 -12.24 1.49
C HIS A 41 5.81 -11.63 1.65
N GLU A 42 6.84 -12.48 1.75
CA GLU A 42 8.23 -12.05 1.96
C GLU A 42 8.74 -11.08 0.86
N ASP A 43 8.31 -11.26 -0.39
CA ASP A 43 8.64 -10.35 -1.49
C ASP A 43 8.12 -8.93 -1.22
N LEU A 44 6.86 -8.81 -0.77
CA LEU A 44 6.22 -7.54 -0.43
C LEU A 44 6.89 -6.88 0.78
N TYR A 45 7.29 -7.67 1.77
CA TYR A 45 8.07 -7.21 2.92
C TYR A 45 9.40 -6.59 2.50
N TRP A 46 10.19 -7.26 1.66
CA TRP A 46 11.48 -6.72 1.22
C TRP A 46 11.33 -5.44 0.39
N GLU A 47 10.27 -5.33 -0.41
CA GLU A 47 9.97 -4.11 -1.16
C GLU A 47 9.55 -2.97 -0.22
N PHE A 48 8.78 -3.26 0.83
CA PHE A 48 8.42 -2.28 1.85
C PHE A 48 9.64 -1.80 2.66
N VAL A 49 10.53 -2.72 3.06
CA VAL A 49 11.80 -2.37 3.72
C VAL A 49 12.66 -1.49 2.81
N HIS A 50 12.71 -1.80 1.52
CA HIS A 50 13.43 -0.96 0.55
C HIS A 50 12.83 0.45 0.48
N TYR A 51 11.50 0.55 0.42
CA TYR A 51 10.81 1.85 0.44
C TYR A 51 11.14 2.66 1.70
N LEU A 52 11.15 2.05 2.89
CA LEU A 52 11.50 2.74 4.12
C LEU A 52 12.97 3.24 4.14
N GLN A 53 13.86 2.57 3.42
CA GLN A 53 15.28 2.92 3.36
C GLN A 53 15.59 3.99 2.30
N THR A 54 14.97 3.90 1.12
CA THR A 54 15.29 4.76 -0.03
C THR A 54 14.23 5.83 -0.29
N GLY A 55 13.03 5.68 0.24
CA GLY A 55 11.86 6.50 -0.07
C GLY A 55 11.24 6.21 -1.44
N ASN A 56 11.71 5.19 -2.16
CA ASN A 56 11.28 4.85 -3.52
C ASN A 56 10.78 3.40 -3.62
N ILE A 57 9.79 3.19 -4.49
CA ILE A 57 9.29 1.87 -4.85
C ILE A 57 10.25 1.25 -5.88
N LYS A 58 10.71 0.03 -5.64
CA LYS A 58 11.65 -0.68 -6.52
C LYS A 58 10.99 -1.31 -7.74
N ASP A 59 9.68 -1.60 -7.66
CA ASP A 59 8.88 -2.26 -8.71
C ASP A 59 9.38 -3.67 -9.07
N GLY A 60 9.93 -4.38 -8.10
CA GLY A 60 10.41 -5.75 -8.28
C GLY A 60 9.27 -6.77 -8.33
N ILE A 61 8.09 -6.41 -7.82
CA ILE A 61 6.95 -7.32 -7.67
C ILE A 61 5.94 -7.09 -8.79
N LYS A 62 5.60 -8.16 -9.49
CA LYS A 62 4.49 -8.21 -10.46
C LYS A 62 3.57 -9.35 -10.10
N PHE A 63 2.31 -9.05 -9.88
CA PHE A 63 1.29 -10.04 -9.56
C PHE A 63 0.09 -9.87 -10.48
N HIS A 64 -0.34 -10.94 -11.13
CA HIS A 64 -1.46 -10.92 -12.10
C HIS A 64 -1.32 -9.85 -13.21
N GLY A 65 -0.08 -9.51 -13.59
CA GLY A 65 0.21 -8.50 -14.62
C GLY A 65 0.18 -7.05 -14.13
N TYR A 66 -0.11 -6.81 -12.84
CA TYR A 66 -0.01 -5.51 -12.19
C TYR A 66 1.27 -5.41 -11.39
N SER A 67 1.98 -4.29 -11.55
CA SER A 67 3.12 -3.94 -10.71
C SER A 67 2.71 -3.02 -9.55
N LEU A 68 3.62 -2.86 -8.57
CA LEU A 68 3.39 -1.92 -7.48
C LEU A 68 3.27 -0.49 -8.00
N ILE A 69 4.06 -0.12 -9.03
CA ILE A 69 3.95 1.17 -9.70
C ILE A 69 2.59 1.31 -10.42
N ASP A 70 2.10 0.28 -11.11
CA ASP A 70 0.80 0.36 -11.79
C ASP A 70 -0.32 0.67 -10.79
N LEU A 71 -0.30 0.01 -9.62
CA LEU A 71 -1.24 0.29 -8.53
C LEU A 71 -1.05 1.69 -7.94
N TYR A 72 0.19 2.18 -7.82
CA TYR A 72 0.47 3.54 -7.36
C TYR A 72 -0.03 4.61 -8.34
N VAL A 73 0.19 4.43 -9.65
CA VAL A 73 -0.33 5.32 -10.69
C VAL A 73 -1.86 5.30 -10.69
N HIS A 74 -2.48 4.12 -10.54
CA HIS A 74 -3.92 4.01 -10.40
C HIS A 74 -4.45 4.82 -9.19
N ARG A 75 -3.75 4.80 -8.06
CA ARG A 75 -4.10 5.61 -6.88
C ARG A 75 -3.90 7.10 -7.13
N ILE A 76 -2.86 7.51 -7.85
CA ILE A 76 -2.68 8.90 -8.29
C ILE A 76 -3.87 9.35 -9.13
N ASP A 77 -4.30 8.55 -10.11
CA ASP A 77 -5.44 8.91 -10.95
C ASP A 77 -6.74 9.07 -10.14
N CYS A 78 -7.02 8.13 -9.23
CA CYS A 78 -8.18 8.24 -8.33
C CYS A 78 -8.09 9.49 -7.44
N TYR A 79 -6.91 9.79 -6.90
CA TYR A 79 -6.69 10.97 -6.07
C TYR A 79 -6.88 12.27 -6.87
N ASN A 80 -6.36 12.33 -8.08
CA ASN A 80 -6.51 13.49 -8.97
C ASN A 80 -7.98 13.78 -9.27
N ILE A 81 -8.80 12.73 -9.51
CA ILE A 81 -10.26 12.87 -9.71
C ILE A 81 -10.93 13.46 -8.45
N ILE A 82 -10.60 12.95 -7.27
CA ILE A 82 -11.17 13.44 -5.99
C ILE A 82 -10.78 14.90 -5.73
N ASN A 83 -9.53 15.27 -6.04
CA ASN A 83 -9.01 16.61 -5.83
C ASN A 83 -9.63 17.62 -6.81
N ASP A 84 -9.89 17.21 -8.05
CA ASP A 84 -10.58 18.03 -9.07
C ASP A 84 -12.06 18.28 -8.69
N THR A 85 -12.63 17.44 -7.82
CA THR A 85 -14.00 17.62 -7.28
C THR A 85 -14.07 18.64 -6.12
N GLY A 86 -13.00 19.40 -5.86
CA GLY A 86 -13.02 20.61 -5.02
C GLY A 86 -12.85 20.43 -3.51
N LYS A 87 -12.65 19.19 -3.01
CA LYS A 87 -12.23 18.97 -1.61
C LYS A 87 -10.72 19.11 -1.50
N ASN A 88 -10.27 20.35 -1.46
CA ASN A 88 -8.88 20.74 -1.21
C ASN A 88 -8.47 20.35 0.23
N THR A 89 -8.08 19.11 0.45
CA THR A 89 -7.33 18.74 1.65
C THR A 89 -5.86 18.94 1.34
N ALA A 90 -5.30 20.03 1.87
CA ALA A 90 -3.93 20.53 1.68
C ALA A 90 -2.80 19.59 2.15
N ALA A 91 -3.05 18.28 2.26
CA ALA A 91 -2.06 17.27 2.58
C ALA A 91 -2.17 16.16 1.53
N CYS A 92 -1.51 16.35 0.38
CA CYS A 92 -1.10 15.23 -0.45
C CYS A 92 -0.12 14.41 0.40
N ASN A 93 -0.65 13.43 1.12
CA ASN A 93 0.17 12.60 1.99
C ASN A 93 0.69 11.46 1.12
N LYS A 94 1.76 11.73 0.36
CA LYS A 94 2.40 10.75 -0.53
C LYS A 94 2.68 9.42 0.20
N GLU A 95 3.02 9.51 1.48
CA GLU A 95 3.20 8.36 2.37
C GLU A 95 1.91 7.55 2.52
N SER A 96 0.75 8.20 2.70
CA SER A 96 -0.56 7.53 2.70
C SER A 96 -0.82 6.82 1.39
N MET A 97 -0.53 7.46 0.25
CA MET A 97 -0.74 6.85 -1.05
C MET A 97 0.12 5.61 -1.25
N VAL A 98 1.39 5.67 -0.82
CA VAL A 98 2.27 4.50 -0.87
C VAL A 98 1.74 3.39 0.04
N LEU A 99 1.35 3.68 1.27
CA LEU A 99 0.75 2.69 2.17
C LEU A 99 -0.51 2.04 1.58
N GLU A 100 -1.37 2.82 0.93
CA GLU A 100 -2.56 2.30 0.23
C GLU A 100 -2.20 1.44 -0.98
N THR A 101 -1.12 1.75 -1.69
CA THR A 101 -0.61 0.91 -2.78
C THR A 101 -0.11 -0.43 -2.25
N PHE A 102 0.64 -0.44 -1.15
CA PHE A 102 1.09 -1.69 -0.53
C PHE A 102 -0.10 -2.53 -0.04
N MET A 103 -1.11 -1.90 0.57
CA MET A 103 -2.35 -2.59 0.94
C MET A 103 -3.10 -3.12 -0.29
N ALA A 104 -3.19 -2.34 -1.37
CA ALA A 104 -3.82 -2.78 -2.62
C ALA A 104 -3.12 -4.02 -3.19
N MET A 105 -1.79 -4.05 -3.16
CA MET A 105 -1.03 -5.21 -3.61
C MET A 105 -1.26 -6.42 -2.70
N ALA A 106 -1.29 -6.22 -1.38
CA ALA A 106 -1.62 -7.29 -0.44
C ALA A 106 -3.03 -7.86 -0.69
N GLU A 107 -4.02 -7.01 -0.92
CA GLU A 107 -5.38 -7.45 -1.24
C GLU A 107 -5.46 -8.16 -2.60
N LEU A 108 -4.70 -7.70 -3.59
CA LEU A 108 -4.58 -8.37 -4.90
C LEU A 108 -3.92 -9.76 -4.76
N MET A 109 -2.91 -9.90 -3.89
CA MET A 109 -2.26 -11.19 -3.62
C MET A 109 -3.19 -12.15 -2.88
N ALA A 110 -3.99 -11.63 -1.94
CA ALA A 110 -4.93 -12.44 -1.15
C ALA A 110 -6.16 -12.89 -1.95
N ASP A 111 -6.74 -12.00 -2.78
CA ASP A 111 -7.91 -12.29 -3.63
C ASP A 111 -7.82 -11.51 -4.95
N PRO A 112 -7.10 -12.02 -5.95
CA PRO A 112 -6.87 -11.31 -7.21
C PRO A 112 -8.15 -11.08 -7.99
N GLU A 113 -9.04 -12.07 -8.06
CA GLU A 113 -10.28 -12.00 -8.84
C GLU A 113 -11.25 -11.00 -8.21
N GLY A 114 -11.43 -11.04 -6.88
CA GLY A 114 -12.28 -10.09 -6.18
C GLY A 114 -11.73 -8.67 -6.20
N TYR A 115 -10.41 -8.50 -6.06
CA TYR A 115 -9.78 -7.18 -6.14
C TYR A 115 -9.93 -6.57 -7.55
N ILE A 116 -9.61 -7.30 -8.61
CA ILE A 116 -9.75 -6.83 -10.00
C ILE A 116 -11.21 -6.49 -10.30
N LYS A 117 -12.16 -7.31 -9.83
CA LYS A 117 -13.59 -7.05 -9.98
C LYS A 117 -13.99 -5.73 -9.30
N ARG A 118 -13.59 -5.51 -8.04
CA ARG A 118 -13.87 -4.24 -7.32
C ARG A 118 -13.20 -3.03 -7.98
N MET A 119 -11.98 -3.19 -8.48
CA MET A 119 -11.26 -2.13 -9.19
C MET A 119 -11.97 -1.72 -10.48
N ASN A 120 -12.55 -2.69 -11.19
CA ASN A 120 -13.35 -2.44 -12.40
C ASN A 120 -14.76 -1.91 -12.07
N GLU A 121 -15.42 -2.44 -11.04
CA GLU A 121 -16.75 -2.00 -10.59
C GLU A 121 -16.72 -0.57 -10.01
N GLY A 122 -15.66 -0.20 -9.30
CA GLY A 122 -15.45 1.16 -8.80
C GLY A 122 -15.22 2.20 -9.91
N ARG A 123 -14.90 1.74 -11.13
CA ARG A 123 -14.74 2.60 -12.32
C ARG A 123 -16.02 2.81 -13.12
N GLY A 124 -17.11 2.11 -12.78
CA GLY A 124 -18.32 2.15 -13.61
C GLY A 124 -19.57 1.69 -12.89
N MET A 125 -20.15 2.55 -12.07
CA MET A 125 -21.61 2.64 -11.91
C MET A 125 -22.00 4.09 -11.55
N ASP A 126 -21.79 5.00 -12.50
CA ASP A 126 -22.84 5.97 -12.78
C ASP A 126 -23.96 5.15 -13.44
N LYS A 127 -24.90 4.67 -12.62
CA LYS A 127 -26.13 4.10 -13.15
C LYS A 127 -27.00 5.28 -13.58
N LEU A 128 -27.09 5.46 -14.90
CA LEU A 128 -28.16 6.18 -15.60
C LEU A 128 -29.53 5.94 -14.97
#